data_AF-A0A3P5Y3D1-F1
#
_entry.id   AF-A0A3P5Y3D1-F1
#
_cell.length_a   1.000
_cell.length_b   1.000
_cell.length_c   1.000
_cell.angle_alpha   90.00
_cell.angle_beta   90.00
_cell.angle_gamma   90.00
#
_symmetry.space_group_name_H-M   'P 1'
#
loop_
_entity.id
_entity.type
_entity.pdbx_description
1 polymer ?
#
loop_
_entity_poly.entity_id
_entity_poly.type
_entity_poly.pdbx_seq_one_letter_code
_entity_poly.pdbx_strand_id
1 'polypeptide(L)'
;MKAKVQDLEITSDCELTPQQAEKIRVIKDHYDALTICKEDLEQMIRELGGEYRQEVELIQTVLGFKEELSALRVISEIGCDMTVFDSAGKLCSWAGLVPANNESAGKKYSTHISKDGRYLNPFLV
;
A
#
# COMPACT_ATOMS: atom_id res chain seq x y z
N MET A 1 -19.48 -0.10 -2.00
CA MET A 1 -20.63 0.22 -2.89
C MET A 1 -20.25 -0.13 -4.32
N LYS A 2 -20.71 -1.27 -4.84
CA LYS A 2 -20.61 -1.58 -6.28
C LYS A 2 -21.87 -1.00 -6.92
N ALA A 3 -21.79 0.21 -7.47
CA ALA A 3 -22.81 0.66 -8.41
C ALA A 3 -22.66 -0.20 -9.67
N LYS A 4 -23.74 -0.87 -10.08
CA LYS A 4 -23.75 -1.71 -11.28
C LYS A 4 -23.55 -0.78 -12.48
N VAL A 5 -22.87 -1.27 -13.50
CA VAL A 5 -22.65 -0.58 -14.80
C VAL A 5 -23.96 -0.04 -15.42
N GLN A 6 -25.12 -0.58 -15.02
CA GLN A 6 -26.46 -0.14 -15.40
C GLN A 6 -26.89 1.21 -14.79
N ASP A 7 -26.33 1.63 -13.65
CA ASP A 7 -26.67 2.92 -13.01
C ASP A 7 -25.94 4.12 -13.67
N LEU A 8 -25.08 3.88 -14.66
CA LEU A 8 -24.40 4.91 -15.46
C LEU A 8 -25.20 5.36 -16.69
N GLU A 9 -26.38 4.79 -16.94
CA GLU A 9 -27.29 5.26 -18.01
C GLU A 9 -27.91 6.63 -17.72
N ILE A 10 -27.65 7.24 -16.56
CA ILE A 10 -28.11 8.59 -16.22
C ILE A 10 -27.00 9.62 -16.46
N THR A 11 -26.55 9.79 -17.71
CA THR A 11 -26.09 11.10 -18.24
C THR A 11 -26.10 11.06 -19.78
N SER A 12 -27.26 10.80 -20.38
CA SER A 12 -27.43 10.79 -21.84
C SER A 12 -27.35 12.19 -22.48
N ASP A 13 -27.14 13.26 -21.69
CA ASP A 13 -27.20 14.66 -22.15
C ASP A 13 -25.87 15.42 -22.01
N CYS A 14 -24.73 14.74 -21.98
CA CYS A 14 -23.44 15.41 -22.18
C CYS A 14 -23.03 15.29 -23.65
N GLU A 15 -23.44 16.24 -24.48
CA GLU A 15 -22.87 16.38 -25.83
C GLU A 15 -21.37 16.69 -25.69
N LEU A 16 -20.53 15.65 -25.76
CA LEU A 16 -19.08 15.80 -25.80
C LEU A 16 -18.71 16.48 -27.12
N THR A 17 -18.04 17.63 -27.02
CA THR A 17 -17.47 18.25 -28.21
C THR A 17 -16.40 17.31 -28.80
N PRO A 18 -16.15 17.36 -30.12
CA PRO A 18 -15.09 16.56 -30.73
C PRO A 18 -13.72 16.75 -30.04
N GLN A 19 -13.43 17.96 -29.55
CA GLN A 19 -12.20 18.25 -28.81
C GLN A 19 -12.17 17.61 -27.42
N GLN A 20 -13.31 17.50 -26.74
CA GLN A 20 -13.40 16.79 -25.45
C GLN A 20 -13.26 15.29 -25.64
N ALA A 21 -13.90 14.72 -26.67
CA ALA A 21 -13.75 13.30 -27.01
C ALA A 21 -12.28 12.94 -27.29
N GLU A 22 -11.57 13.78 -28.05
CA GLU A 22 -10.16 13.55 -28.35
C GLU A 22 -9.27 13.64 -27.10
N LYS A 23 -9.53 14.58 -26.19
CA LYS A 23 -8.82 14.65 -24.89
C LYS A 23 -9.03 13.40 -24.06
N ILE A 24 -10.27 12.91 -23.99
CA ILE A 24 -10.60 11.68 -23.25
C ILE A 24 -9.89 10.48 -23.88
N ARG A 25 -9.85 10.39 -25.21
CA ARG A 25 -9.13 9.34 -25.94
C ARG A 25 -7.66 9.29 -25.52
N VAL A 26 -6.96 10.43 -25.57
CA VAL A 26 -5.54 10.52 -25.16
C VAL A 26 -5.33 10.15 -23.69
N ILE A 27 -6.21 10.61 -22.79
CA ILE A 27 -6.12 10.27 -21.36
C ILE A 27 -6.34 8.77 -21.15
N LYS A 28 -7.31 8.18 -21.84
CA LYS A 28 -7.60 6.75 -21.76
C LYS A 28 -6.43 5.92 -22.29
N ASP A 29 -5.86 6.28 -23.43
CA ASP A 29 -4.69 5.60 -24.00
C ASP A 29 -3.52 5.60 -22.99
N HIS A 30 -3.30 6.73 -22.31
CA HIS A 30 -2.27 6.83 -21.28
C HIS A 30 -2.59 5.99 -20.03
N TYR A 31 -3.85 5.99 -19.58
CA TYR A 31 -4.30 5.16 -18.47
C TYR A 31 -4.11 3.66 -18.76
N ASP A 32 -4.44 3.22 -19.97
CA ASP A 32 -4.29 1.83 -20.39
C ASP A 32 -2.80 1.44 -20.41
N ALA A 33 -1.93 2.32 -20.91
CA ALA A 33 -0.48 2.11 -20.88
C ALA A 33 0.07 2.01 -19.44
N LEU A 34 -0.37 2.89 -18.53
CA LEU A 34 0.01 2.81 -17.11
C LEU A 34 -0.49 1.54 -16.44
N THR A 35 -1.66 1.05 -16.84
CA THR A 35 -2.22 -0.20 -16.32
C THR A 35 -1.34 -1.40 -16.72
N ILE A 36 -0.91 -1.48 -17.97
CA ILE A 36 0.01 -2.51 -18.45
C ILE A 36 1.34 -2.44 -17.68
N CYS A 37 1.94 -1.26 -17.58
CA CYS A 37 3.19 -1.09 -16.83
C CYS A 37 3.06 -1.51 -15.35
N LYS A 38 1.91 -1.24 -14.72
CA LYS A 38 1.63 -1.67 -13.35
C LYS A 38 1.59 -3.19 -13.26
N GLU A 39 0.89 -3.86 -14.17
CA GLU A 39 0.79 -5.33 -14.19
C GLU A 39 2.15 -5.99 -14.41
N ASP A 40 2.97 -5.45 -15.33
CA ASP A 40 4.34 -5.91 -15.57
C ASP A 40 5.21 -5.83 -14.31
N LEU A 41 5.12 -4.72 -13.57
CA LEU A 41 5.83 -4.54 -12.31
C LEU A 41 5.32 -5.48 -11.21
N GLU A 42 4.01 -5.66 -11.10
CA GLU A 42 3.41 -6.61 -10.14
C GLU A 42 3.85 -8.05 -10.42
N GLN A 43 3.96 -8.43 -11.70
CA GLN A 43 4.47 -9.73 -12.11
C GLN A 43 5.95 -9.90 -11.73
N MET A 44 6.79 -8.90 -12.04
CA MET A 44 8.20 -8.92 -11.66
C MET A 44 8.40 -9.03 -10.13
N ILE A 45 7.58 -8.32 -9.35
CA ILE A 45 7.61 -8.40 -7.89
C ILE A 45 7.28 -9.82 -7.40
N ARG A 46 6.29 -10.49 -8.00
CA ARG A 46 5.95 -11.89 -7.65
C ARG A 46 7.08 -12.85 -7.99
N GLU A 47 7.72 -12.67 -9.14
CA GLU A 47 8.85 -13.50 -9.56
C GLU A 47 10.03 -13.38 -8.59
N LEU A 48 10.41 -12.15 -8.24
CA LEU A 48 11.44 -11.88 -7.22
C LEU A 48 11.00 -12.36 -5.83
N GLY A 49 9.71 -12.25 -5.53
CA GLY A 49 9.10 -12.65 -4.27
C GLY A 49 9.03 -14.16 -4.04
N GLY A 50 9.21 -14.96 -5.10
CA GLY A 50 9.04 -16.42 -5.05
C GLY A 50 9.97 -17.15 -4.06
N GLU A 51 11.09 -16.54 -3.68
CA GLU A 51 12.01 -17.05 -2.66
C GLU A 51 11.45 -16.91 -1.24
N TYR A 52 10.54 -15.96 -1.00
CA TYR A 52 10.00 -15.60 0.32
C TYR A 52 8.62 -16.18 0.59
N ARG A 53 8.27 -17.30 -0.07
CA ARG A 53 6.91 -17.87 -0.03
C ARG A 53 6.48 -18.24 1.38
N GLN A 54 7.39 -18.76 2.20
CA GLN A 54 7.08 -19.15 3.58
C GLN A 54 6.74 -17.93 4.44
N GLU A 55 7.52 -16.85 4.30
CA GLU A 55 7.31 -15.59 5.00
C GLU A 55 6.01 -14.92 4.54
N VAL A 56 5.71 -14.98 3.24
CA VAL A 56 4.43 -14.52 2.69
C VAL A 56 3.25 -15.27 3.31
N GLU A 57 3.30 -16.60 3.34
CA GLU A 57 2.27 -17.44 3.94
C GLU A 57 2.06 -17.12 5.42
N LEU A 58 3.15 -16.89 6.17
CA LEU A 58 3.09 -16.47 7.57
C LEU A 58 2.40 -15.10 7.72
N ILE A 59 2.75 -14.11 6.90
CA ILE A 59 2.12 -12.79 6.94
C ILE A 59 0.63 -12.88 6.57
N GLN A 60 0.27 -13.72 5.59
CA GLN A 60 -1.12 -13.95 5.18
C GLN A 60 -1.99 -14.57 6.28
N THR A 61 -1.41 -15.14 7.34
CA THR A 61 -2.18 -15.58 8.52
C THR A 61 -2.76 -14.41 9.32
N VAL A 62 -2.17 -13.21 9.19
CA VAL A 62 -2.65 -11.99 9.85
C VAL A 62 -3.90 -11.49 9.13
N LEU A 63 -4.98 -11.27 9.89
CA LEU A 63 -6.22 -10.73 9.36
C LEU A 63 -5.97 -9.37 8.69
N GLY A 64 -6.26 -9.27 7.39
CA GLY A 64 -6.06 -8.06 6.59
C GLY A 64 -4.98 -8.20 5.51
N PHE A 65 -4.06 -9.16 5.64
CA PHE A 65 -2.96 -9.38 4.70
C PHE A 65 -3.21 -10.55 3.74
N LYS A 66 -4.43 -10.72 3.23
CA LYS A 66 -4.75 -11.88 2.36
C LYS A 66 -4.07 -11.83 0.99
N GLU A 67 -3.79 -10.63 0.48
CA GLU A 67 -3.17 -10.43 -0.83
C GLU A 67 -1.65 -10.65 -0.78
N GLU A 68 -1.13 -11.46 -1.71
CA GLU A 68 0.30 -11.78 -1.81
C GLU A 68 1.18 -10.54 -1.98
N LEU A 69 0.78 -9.60 -2.86
CA LEU A 69 1.52 -8.36 -3.09
C LEU A 69 1.63 -7.49 -1.83
N SER A 70 0.63 -7.53 -0.96
CA SER A 70 0.66 -6.81 0.32
C SER A 70 1.68 -7.43 1.27
N ALA A 71 1.74 -8.75 1.34
CA ALA A 71 2.73 -9.47 2.14
C ALA A 71 4.17 -9.25 1.61
N LEU A 72 4.37 -9.35 0.29
CA LEU A 72 5.65 -9.03 -0.35
C LEU A 72 6.08 -7.59 -0.11
N ARG A 73 5.13 -6.66 -0.05
CA ARG A 73 5.43 -5.27 0.29
C ARG A 73 5.91 -5.11 1.73
N VAL A 74 5.29 -5.81 2.69
CA VAL A 74 5.79 -5.84 4.07
C VAL A 74 7.23 -6.35 4.10
N ILE A 75 7.49 -7.48 3.44
CA ILE A 75 8.84 -8.07 3.35
C ILE A 75 9.84 -7.10 2.71
N SER A 76 9.44 -6.36 1.68
CA SER A 76 10.31 -5.37 1.03
C SER A 76 10.69 -4.19 1.95
N GLU A 77 9.87 -3.88 2.95
CA GLU A 77 10.11 -2.78 3.88
C GLU A 77 10.89 -3.23 5.12
N ILE A 78 10.57 -4.42 5.68
CA ILE A 78 11.15 -4.89 6.96
C ILE A 78 12.25 -5.94 6.77
N GLY A 79 12.37 -6.53 5.57
CA GLY A 79 13.21 -7.68 5.30
C GLY A 79 12.68 -8.98 5.93
N CYS A 80 13.44 -10.07 5.78
CA CYS A 80 13.13 -11.35 6.44
C CYS A 80 13.92 -11.56 7.74
N ASP A 81 15.05 -10.86 7.89
CA ASP A 81 15.88 -10.93 9.09
C ASP A 81 15.34 -10.03 10.20
N MET A 82 14.58 -10.62 11.13
CA MET A 82 14.01 -9.89 12.27
C MET A 82 15.04 -9.54 13.36
N THR A 83 16.28 -10.02 13.27
CA THR A 83 17.32 -9.69 14.26
C THR A 83 17.72 -8.22 14.20
N VAL A 84 17.54 -7.56 13.04
CA VAL A 84 17.84 -6.13 12.86
C VAL A 84 17.02 -5.20 13.76
N PHE A 85 15.87 -5.68 14.26
CA PHE A 85 14.99 -4.92 15.15
C PHE A 85 15.11 -5.32 16.62
N ASP A 86 15.83 -6.39 16.97
CA ASP A 86 15.92 -7.05 18.30
C ASP A 86 14.58 -7.52 18.94
N SER A 87 13.47 -6.81 18.73
CA SER A 87 12.15 -7.11 19.28
C SER A 87 11.03 -6.52 18.43
N ALA A 88 9.84 -7.14 18.51
CA ALA A 88 8.64 -6.62 17.84
C ALA A 88 8.28 -5.18 18.26
N GLY A 89 8.52 -4.81 19.52
CA GLY A 89 8.26 -3.44 20.01
C GLY A 89 9.13 -2.39 19.30
N LYS A 90 10.38 -2.71 19.00
CA LYS A 90 11.28 -1.83 18.24
C LYS A 90 10.87 -1.74 16.77
N LEU A 91 10.40 -2.83 16.16
CA LEU A 91 9.78 -2.78 14.83
C LEU A 91 8.56 -1.86 14.83
N CYS A 92 7.64 -1.98 15.80
CA CYS A 92 6.47 -1.09 15.90
C CYS A 92 6.86 0.39 16.14
N SER A 93 7.91 0.62 16.92
CA SER A 93 8.44 1.98 17.13
C SER A 93 9.10 2.55 15.87
N TRP A 94 9.79 1.74 15.08
CA TRP A 94 10.34 2.13 13.77
C TRP A 94 9.24 2.35 12.72
N ALA A 95 8.19 1.53 12.75
CA ALA A 95 7.02 1.64 11.88
C ALA A 95 6.17 2.90 12.15
N GLY A 96 6.45 3.64 13.23
CA GLY A 96 5.72 4.84 13.61
C GLY A 96 4.36 4.57 14.28
N LEU A 97 4.16 3.36 14.82
CA LEU A 97 2.92 2.98 15.51
C LEU A 97 2.95 3.29 17.01
N VAL A 98 4.11 3.63 17.56
CA VAL A 98 4.31 3.91 18.98
C VAL A 98 4.70 5.38 19.15
N PRO A 99 3.95 6.18 19.95
CA PRO A 99 4.33 7.56 20.25
C PRO A 99 5.61 7.61 21.09
N ALA A 100 6.43 8.64 20.91
CA ALA A 100 7.62 8.86 21.72
C ALA A 100 7.26 8.93 23.21
N ASN A 101 8.00 8.19 24.03
CA ASN A 101 7.89 8.26 25.49
C ASN A 101 8.82 9.34 26.06
N ASN A 102 8.48 10.60 25.82
CA ASN A 102 9.23 11.76 26.34
C ASN A 102 8.52 12.33 27.57
N GLU A 103 8.84 11.78 28.74
CA GLU A 103 8.30 12.21 30.02
C GLU A 103 9.38 12.38 31.09
N SER A 104 9.18 13.35 31.99
CA SER A 104 9.99 13.52 33.20
C SER A 104 9.10 13.97 34.35
N ALA A 105 9.29 13.37 35.53
CA ALA A 105 8.48 13.62 36.72
C ALA A 105 6.94 13.57 36.47
N GLY A 106 6.50 12.67 35.59
CA GLY A 106 5.08 12.51 35.23
C GLY A 106 4.55 13.56 34.24
N LYS A 107 5.37 14.53 33.80
CA LYS A 107 5.00 15.48 32.75
C LYS A 107 5.44 14.95 31.38
N LYS A 108 4.47 14.77 30.47
CA LYS A 108 4.69 14.41 29.07
C LYS A 108 5.00 15.67 28.25
N TYR A 109 6.06 15.61 27.43
CA TYR A 109 6.48 16.71 26.57
C TYR A 109 5.99 16.51 25.12
N SER A 110 6.58 15.54 24.41
CA SER A 110 6.29 15.27 23.00
C SER A 110 5.87 13.82 22.81
N THR A 111 4.81 13.60 22.03
CA THR A 111 4.29 12.28 21.63
C THR A 111 4.49 12.03 20.14
N HIS A 112 5.51 12.64 19.53
CA HIS A 112 5.80 12.49 18.11
C HIS A 112 6.07 11.03 17.74
N ILE A 113 5.56 10.57 16.60
CA ILE A 113 5.79 9.24 16.04
C ILE A 113 6.91 9.28 14.99
N SER A 114 7.76 8.25 14.92
CA SER A 114 8.76 8.17 13.86
C SER A 114 8.10 8.11 12.48
N LYS A 115 8.80 8.61 11.45
CA LYS A 115 8.31 8.60 10.06
C LYS A 115 9.07 7.61 9.18
N ASP A 116 9.89 6.74 9.80
CA ASP A 116 10.82 5.89 9.07
C ASP A 116 10.07 4.75 8.35
N GLY A 117 9.09 4.13 9.00
CA GLY A 117 8.17 3.18 8.36
C GLY A 117 7.04 3.80 7.53
N ARG A 118 7.28 4.94 6.87
CA ARG A 118 6.27 5.71 6.09
C ARG A 118 5.52 4.91 5.03
N TYR A 119 6.14 3.89 4.44
CA TYR A 119 5.51 3.04 3.44
C TYR A 119 4.79 1.82 4.03
N LEU A 120 5.15 1.44 5.26
CA LEU A 120 4.52 0.33 5.99
C LEU A 120 3.29 0.79 6.79
N ASN A 121 3.34 2.00 7.37
CA ASN A 121 2.30 2.54 8.24
C ASN A 121 0.87 2.52 7.63
N PRO A 122 0.65 2.90 6.34
CA PRO A 122 -0.69 2.84 5.74
C PRO A 122 -1.31 1.44 5.65
N PHE A 123 -0.53 0.37 5.80
CA PHE A 123 -1.01 -1.01 5.80
C PHE A 123 -1.33 -1.53 7.20
N LEU A 124 -0.88 -0.84 8.25
CA LEU A 124 -0.98 -1.28 9.64
C LEU A 124 -2.06 -0.53 10.45
N VAL A 125 -2.72 0.46 9.85
CA VAL A 125 -3.73 1.34 10.49
C VAL A 125 -5.09 1.20 9.82
#